data_AF-A0A0Q9QMS4-F1
#
_entry.id   AF-A0A0Q9QMS4-F1
#
_cell.length_a   1.000
_cell.length_b   1.000
_cell.length_c   1.000
_cell.angle_alpha   90.00
_cell.angle_beta   90.00
_cell.angle_gamma   90.00
#
_symmetry.space_group_name_H-M   'P 1'
#
loop_
_entity.id
_entity.type
_entity.pdbx_description
1 polymer ?
#
loop_
_entity_poly.entity_id
_entity_poly.type
_entity_poly.pdbx_seq_one_letter_code
_entity_poly.pdbx_strand_id
1 'polypeptide(L)'
;MSVSNLQHEQRWPRYVAQARAAGVRSQMAVKLYLGEGTLGGINFYSTSSDDVSDDAQVLARLFATHAAIALGHAQEREAFKEGLQTRKTIGAAIGILMERYEMNEDRAFAFLVRASSHTNIKLRAVAQELVSEANTK
;
A
#
# COMPACT_ATOMS: atom_id res chain seq x y z
N MET A 1 -21.66 3.20 3.02
CA MET A 1 -22.69 3.17 1.98
C MET A 1 -23.23 1.75 1.91
N SER A 2 -24.52 1.52 2.12
CA SER A 2 -25.13 0.20 2.03
C SER A 2 -26.13 0.14 0.88
N VAL A 3 -26.31 -1.05 0.32
CA VAL A 3 -27.39 -1.41 -0.61
C VAL A 3 -28.06 -2.64 -0.01
N SER A 4 -29.17 -2.42 0.67
CA SER A 4 -29.92 -3.50 1.33
C SER A 4 -30.40 -4.54 0.33
N ASN A 5 -30.95 -4.13 -0.82
CA ASN A 5 -31.47 -5.06 -1.82
C ASN A 5 -30.89 -4.77 -3.22
N LEU A 6 -30.04 -5.68 -3.71
CA LEU A 6 -29.40 -5.54 -5.02
C LEU A 6 -30.37 -5.73 -6.19
N GLN A 7 -31.53 -6.37 -5.99
CA GLN A 7 -32.50 -6.61 -7.06
C GLN A 7 -33.22 -5.33 -7.49
N HIS A 8 -33.37 -4.36 -6.59
CA HIS A 8 -34.02 -3.07 -6.86
C HIS A 8 -33.02 -1.93 -7.08
N GLU A 9 -31.71 -2.21 -7.07
CA GLU A 9 -30.67 -1.21 -7.25
C GLU A 9 -30.49 -0.86 -8.74
N GLN A 10 -30.54 0.43 -9.07
CA GLN A 10 -30.47 0.93 -10.45
C GLN A 10 -29.30 1.90 -10.69
N ARG A 11 -28.60 2.36 -9.64
CA ARG A 11 -27.53 3.38 -9.77
C ARG A 11 -26.33 2.91 -10.60
N TRP A 12 -26.05 1.60 -10.61
CA TRP A 12 -24.89 1.04 -11.30
C TRP A 12 -25.27 -0.18 -12.16
N PRO A 13 -25.94 0.01 -13.31
CA PRO A 13 -26.57 -1.09 -14.05
C PRO A 13 -25.60 -2.21 -14.47
N ARG A 14 -24.39 -1.84 -14.94
CA ARG A 14 -23.36 -2.82 -15.34
C ARG A 14 -22.86 -3.65 -14.16
N TYR A 15 -22.65 -3.01 -13.02
CA TYR A 15 -22.18 -3.67 -11.80
C TYR A 15 -23.26 -4.56 -11.20
N VAL A 16 -24.48 -4.04 -11.05
CA VAL A 16 -25.60 -4.77 -10.45
C VAL A 16 -25.90 -6.04 -11.26
N ALA A 17 -25.86 -5.99 -12.59
CA ALA A 17 -26.04 -7.17 -13.42
C ALA A 17 -24.99 -8.26 -13.13
N GLN A 18 -23.71 -7.89 -13.01
CA GLN A 18 -22.64 -8.83 -12.71
C GLN A 18 -22.70 -9.35 -11.26
N ALA A 19 -22.95 -8.47 -10.30
CA ALA A 19 -23.06 -8.84 -8.89
C ALA A 19 -24.25 -9.79 -8.65
N ARG A 20 -25.39 -9.56 -9.30
CA ARG A 20 -26.53 -10.48 -9.28
C ARG A 20 -26.21 -11.82 -9.95
N ALA A 21 -25.51 -11.81 -11.09
CA ALA A 21 -25.06 -13.04 -11.75
C ALA A 21 -24.11 -13.85 -10.85
N ALA A 22 -23.33 -13.18 -9.99
CA ALA A 22 -22.49 -13.80 -8.96
C ALA A 22 -23.27 -14.20 -7.69
N GLY A 23 -24.59 -14.01 -7.65
CA GLY A 23 -25.45 -14.40 -6.53
C GLY A 23 -25.52 -13.39 -5.38
N VAL A 24 -24.97 -12.18 -5.54
CA VAL A 24 -25.03 -11.14 -4.50
C VAL A 24 -26.46 -10.60 -4.38
N ARG A 25 -26.96 -10.59 -3.15
CA ARG A 25 -28.32 -10.19 -2.75
C ARG A 25 -28.36 -8.87 -1.97
N SER A 26 -27.38 -8.66 -1.11
CA SER A 26 -27.16 -7.40 -0.39
C SER A 26 -25.67 -7.08 -0.30
N GLN A 27 -25.35 -5.79 -0.13
CA GLN A 27 -23.96 -5.36 0.04
C GLN A 27 -23.83 -4.13 0.93
N MET A 28 -22.66 -3.99 1.54
CA MET A 28 -22.32 -2.83 2.36
C MET A 28 -20.86 -2.47 2.19
N ALA A 29 -20.59 -1.19 1.98
CA ALA A 29 -19.25 -0.62 1.98
C ALA A 29 -19.05 0.23 3.24
N VAL A 30 -17.99 -0.05 3.99
CA VAL A 30 -17.54 0.73 5.12
C VAL A 30 -16.16 1.30 4.82
N LYS A 31 -15.95 2.57 5.14
CA LYS A 31 -14.65 3.21 4.92
C LYS A 31 -13.71 2.91 6.10
N LEU A 32 -12.43 2.73 5.78
CA LEU A 32 -11.35 2.62 6.74
C LEU A 32 -10.71 3.99 6.92
N TYR A 33 -10.90 4.58 8.10
CA TYR A 33 -10.33 5.87 8.45
C TYR A 33 -9.35 5.73 9.61
N LEU A 34 -8.24 6.45 9.53
CA LEU A 34 -7.27 6.58 10.61
C LEU A 34 -6.82 8.04 10.68
N GLY A 35 -7.10 8.71 11.81
CA GLY A 35 -6.93 10.17 11.91
C GLY A 35 -7.81 10.91 10.89
N GLU A 36 -7.23 11.90 10.21
CA GLU A 36 -7.90 12.65 9.13
C GLU A 36 -7.81 11.97 7.75
N GLY A 37 -7.08 10.84 7.65
CA GLY A 37 -6.83 10.13 6.40
C GLY A 37 -7.80 8.97 6.14
N THR A 38 -8.09 8.72 4.86
CA THR A 38 -8.76 7.47 4.41
C THR A 38 -7.70 6.44 4.03
N LEU A 39 -7.66 5.32 4.74
CA LEU A 39 -6.77 4.19 4.40
C LEU A 39 -7.36 3.32 3.28
N GLY A 40 -8.69 3.30 3.14
CA GLY A 40 -9.37 2.51 2.11
C GLY A 40 -10.84 2.26 2.43
N GLY A 41 -11.37 1.14 1.94
CA GLY A 41 -12.72 0.69 2.24
C GLY A 41 -12.84 -0.83 2.20
N ILE A 42 -13.78 -1.35 2.98
CA ILE A 42 -14.16 -2.76 3.02
C ILE A 42 -15.55 -2.90 2.43
N ASN A 43 -15.69 -3.82 1.48
CA ASN A 43 -16.98 -4.21 0.92
C ASN A 43 -17.39 -5.58 1.48
N PHE A 44 -18.60 -5.64 2.01
CA PHE A 44 -19.29 -6.83 2.45
C PHE A 44 -20.36 -7.19 1.42
N TYR A 45 -20.47 -8.48 1.11
CA TYR A 45 -21.44 -9.03 0.18
C TYR A 45 -22.17 -10.19 0.86
N SER A 46 -23.49 -10.24 0.70
CA SER A 46 -24.29 -11.39 1.12
C SER A 46 -24.90 -12.07 -0.09
N THR A 47 -24.88 -13.40 -0.10
CA THR A 47 -25.58 -14.23 -1.08
C THR A 47 -26.84 -14.89 -0.49
N SER A 48 -27.12 -14.69 0.79
CA SER A 48 -28.23 -15.31 1.51
C SER A 48 -29.29 -14.31 2.01
N SER A 49 -28.89 -13.06 2.31
CA SER A 49 -29.78 -12.01 2.82
C SER A 49 -30.07 -10.95 1.75
N ASP A 50 -31.33 -10.54 1.61
CA ASP A 50 -31.75 -9.37 0.81
C ASP A 50 -31.80 -8.08 1.64
N ASP A 51 -31.12 -8.05 2.80
CA ASP A 51 -31.02 -6.87 3.64
C ASP A 51 -29.66 -6.79 4.36
N VAL A 52 -29.32 -5.58 4.80
CA VAL A 52 -28.20 -5.26 5.69
C VAL A 52 -28.79 -4.69 6.98
N SER A 53 -28.94 -5.55 7.99
CA SER A 53 -29.50 -5.16 9.29
C SER A 53 -28.67 -4.08 9.98
N ASP A 54 -29.31 -3.31 10.87
CA ASP A 54 -28.61 -2.29 11.64
C ASP A 54 -27.46 -2.87 12.49
N ASP A 55 -27.67 -4.05 13.09
CA ASP A 55 -26.62 -4.79 13.80
C ASP A 55 -25.43 -5.11 12.90
N ALA A 56 -25.67 -5.57 11.67
CA ALA A 56 -24.61 -5.84 10.70
C ALA A 56 -23.83 -4.55 10.37
N GLN A 57 -24.53 -3.41 10.24
CA GLN A 57 -23.86 -2.14 10.00
C GLN A 57 -23.03 -1.68 11.20
N VAL A 58 -23.51 -1.87 12.44
CA VAL A 58 -22.77 -1.54 13.66
C VAL A 58 -21.52 -2.40 13.77
N LEU A 59 -21.65 -3.72 13.60
CA LEU A 59 -20.52 -4.65 13.63
C LEU A 59 -19.50 -4.34 12.53
N ALA A 60 -19.95 -4.04 11.32
CA ALA A 60 -19.06 -3.69 10.22
C ALA A 60 -18.30 -2.39 10.46
N ARG A 61 -18.94 -1.38 11.10
CA ARG A 61 -18.27 -0.15 11.53
C ARG A 61 -17.23 -0.42 12.61
N LEU A 62 -17.57 -1.22 13.63
CA LEU A 62 -16.65 -1.60 14.70
C LEU A 62 -15.44 -2.38 14.15
N PHE A 63 -15.69 -3.33 13.25
CA PHE A 63 -14.66 -4.08 12.56
C PHE A 63 -13.77 -3.16 11.72
N ALA A 64 -14.36 -2.25 10.95
CA ALA A 64 -13.63 -1.28 10.14
C ALA A 64 -12.70 -0.39 10.97
N THR A 65 -13.11 0.05 12.16
CA THR A 65 -12.25 0.81 13.07
C THR A 65 -11.01 0.02 13.48
N HIS A 66 -11.18 -1.23 13.91
CA HIS A 66 -10.04 -2.07 14.33
C HIS A 66 -9.15 -2.45 13.15
N ALA A 67 -9.75 -2.76 12.00
CA ALA A 67 -9.02 -3.04 10.76
C ALA A 67 -8.19 -1.84 10.30
N ALA A 68 -8.72 -0.62 10.41
CA ALA A 68 -8.00 0.61 10.06
C ALA A 68 -6.77 0.82 10.95
N ILE A 69 -6.91 0.62 12.27
CA ILE A 69 -5.78 0.72 13.22
C ILE A 69 -4.70 -0.33 12.89
N ALA A 70 -5.10 -1.59 12.73
CA ALA A 70 -4.17 -2.68 12.43
C ALA A 70 -3.44 -2.47 11.09
N LEU A 71 -4.17 -2.05 10.06
CA LEU A 71 -3.61 -1.77 8.73
C LEU A 71 -2.66 -0.56 8.76
N GLY A 72 -3.02 0.51 9.47
CA GLY A 72 -2.16 1.68 9.65
C GLY A 72 -0.82 1.28 10.29
N HIS A 73 -0.85 0.54 11.40
CA HIS A 73 0.38 0.05 12.03
C HIS A 73 1.18 -0.93 11.16
N ALA A 74 0.53 -1.72 10.31
CA ALA A 74 1.23 -2.57 9.35
C ALA A 74 1.96 -1.72 8.29
N GLN A 75 1.28 -0.73 7.71
CA GLN A 75 1.85 0.18 6.72
C GLN A 75 3.01 1.01 7.29
N GLU A 76 2.87 1.56 8.50
CA GLU A 76 3.95 2.29 9.18
C GLU A 76 5.17 1.41 9.42
N ARG A 77 4.97 0.17 9.88
CA ARG A 77 6.07 -0.78 10.10
C ARG A 77 6.78 -1.16 8.80
N GLU A 78 6.04 -1.39 7.72
CA GLU A 78 6.63 -1.68 6.42
C GLU A 78 7.37 -0.46 5.84
N ALA A 79 6.79 0.73 5.91
CA ALA A 79 7.46 1.96 5.49
C ALA A 79 8.76 2.22 6.29
N PHE A 80 8.74 1.97 7.60
CA PHE A 80 9.92 2.08 8.45
C PHE A 80 10.99 1.05 8.07
N LYS A 81 10.61 -0.23 7.88
CA LYS A 81 11.54 -1.28 7.42
C LYS A 81 12.14 -0.94 6.05
N GLU A 82 11.32 -0.51 5.10
CA GLU A 82 11.79 -0.07 3.77
C GLU A 82 12.79 1.09 3.88
N GLY A 83 12.52 2.06 4.76
CA GLY A 83 13.42 3.18 5.04
C GLY A 83 14.77 2.72 5.59
N LEU A 84 14.78 1.79 6.55
CA LEU A 84 16.00 1.21 7.11
C LEU A 84 16.81 0.45 6.05
N GLN A 85 16.15 -0.41 5.26
CA GLN A 85 16.82 -1.16 4.19
C GLN A 85 17.40 -0.25 3.10
N THR A 86 16.66 0.81 2.75
CA THR A 86 17.13 1.83 1.80
C THR A 86 18.40 2.52 2.33
N ARG A 87 18.40 2.96 3.60
CA ARG A 87 19.58 3.60 4.21
C ARG A 87 20.78 2.64 4.27
N LYS A 88 20.56 1.38 4.64
CA LYS A 88 21.62 0.35 4.67
C LYS A 88 22.24 0.14 3.29
N THR A 89 21.41 0.04 2.26
CA THR A 89 21.87 -0.20 0.87
C THR A 89 22.63 1.00 0.32
N ILE A 90 22.14 2.22 0.57
CA ILE A 90 22.85 3.46 0.17
C ILE A 90 24.19 3.57 0.90
N GLY A 91 24.24 3.31 2.21
CA GLY A 91 25.50 3.32 2.96
C GLY A 91 26.52 2.30 2.46
N ALA A 92 26.08 1.10 2.10
CA ALA A 92 26.95 0.09 1.49
C ALA A 92 27.49 0.56 0.13
N ALA A 93 26.64 1.14 -0.73
CA ALA A 93 27.05 1.69 -2.01
C ALA A 93 28.06 2.85 -1.86
N ILE A 94 27.84 3.74 -0.88
CA ILE A 94 28.79 4.79 -0.52
C ILE A 94 30.14 4.19 -0.14
N GLY A 95 30.16 3.19 0.75
CA GLY A 95 31.40 2.52 1.17
C GLY A 95 32.17 1.90 0.00
N ILE A 96 31.48 1.24 -0.93
CA ILE A 96 32.09 0.68 -2.15
C ILE A 96 32.68 1.79 -3.03
N LEU A 97 31.98 2.91 -3.21
CA LEU A 97 32.48 4.04 -4.00
C LEU A 97 33.69 4.72 -3.35
N MET A 98 33.67 4.88 -2.02
CA MET A 98 34.78 5.44 -1.27
C MET A 98 36.04 4.58 -1.43
N GLU A 99 35.89 3.26 -1.31
CA GLU A 99 37.00 2.31 -1.47
C GLU A 99 37.52 2.29 -2.92
N ARG A 100 36.64 2.19 -3.91
CA ARG A 100 37.04 2.02 -5.32
C ARG A 100 37.64 3.27 -5.96
N TYR A 101 37.18 4.45 -5.55
CA TYR A 101 37.55 5.72 -6.19
C TYR A 101 38.28 6.68 -5.24
N GLU A 102 38.70 6.20 -4.08
CA GLU A 102 39.44 6.97 -3.06
C GLU A 102 38.79 8.34 -2.75
N MET A 103 37.45 8.34 -2.66
CA MET A 103 36.68 9.56 -2.40
C MET A 103 36.08 9.55 -1.00
N ASN A 104 35.79 10.74 -0.48
CA ASN A 104 35.11 10.88 0.80
C ASN A 104 33.59 10.61 0.67
N GLU A 105 32.92 10.45 1.81
CA GLU A 105 31.49 10.14 1.90
C GLU A 105 30.62 11.15 1.13
N ASP A 106 30.87 12.46 1.30
CA ASP A 106 30.10 13.52 0.63
C ASP A 106 30.20 13.40 -0.90
N ARG A 107 31.39 13.14 -1.43
CA ARG A 107 31.60 12.96 -2.88
C ARG A 107 30.92 11.69 -3.38
N ALA A 108 30.98 10.60 -2.62
CA ALA A 108 30.32 9.33 -2.97
C ALA A 108 28.79 9.47 -2.98
N PHE A 109 28.21 10.14 -1.99
CA PHE A 109 26.78 10.42 -1.98
C PHE A 109 26.36 11.33 -3.14
N ALA A 110 27.09 12.41 -3.39
CA ALA A 110 26.84 13.30 -4.53
C ALA A 110 26.96 12.58 -5.88
N PHE A 111 27.84 11.59 -5.98
CA PHE A 111 27.93 10.72 -7.15
C PHE A 111 26.66 9.90 -7.35
N LEU A 112 26.16 9.22 -6.30
CA LEU A 112 24.91 8.45 -6.36
C LEU A 112 23.71 9.33 -6.74
N VAL A 113 23.64 10.55 -6.19
CA VAL A 113 22.58 11.53 -6.52
C VAL A 113 22.66 11.93 -8.00
N ARG A 114 23.85 12.23 -8.52
CA ARG A 114 24.02 12.54 -9.95
C ARG A 114 23.65 11.36 -10.84
N ALA A 115 24.04 10.15 -10.48
CA ALA A 115 23.70 8.94 -11.23
C ALA A 115 22.17 8.74 -11.26
N SER A 116 21.50 8.88 -10.11
CA SER A 116 20.03 8.80 -9.98
C SER A 116 19.31 9.83 -10.86
N SER A 117 19.78 11.09 -10.85
CA SER A 117 19.20 12.16 -11.67
C SER A 117 19.43 11.94 -13.16
N HIS A 118 20.61 11.49 -13.57
CA HIS A 118 20.94 11.25 -14.98
C HIS A 118 20.15 10.09 -15.58
N THR A 119 19.84 9.07 -14.77
CA THR A 119 19.13 7.86 -15.19
C THR A 119 17.62 7.91 -14.91
N ASN A 120 17.15 8.95 -14.21
CA ASN A 120 15.76 9.12 -13.77
C ASN A 120 15.19 7.90 -13.00
N ILE A 121 16.05 7.17 -12.28
CA ILE A 121 15.64 6.09 -11.38
C ILE A 121 15.88 6.50 -9.93
N LYS A 122 15.11 5.92 -9.01
CA LYS A 122 15.21 6.22 -7.58
C LYS A 122 16.62 5.90 -7.07
N LEU A 123 17.20 6.79 -6.26
CA LEU A 123 18.52 6.64 -5.63
C LEU A 123 18.75 5.24 -5.02
N ARG A 124 17.74 4.69 -4.34
CA ARG A 124 17.80 3.35 -3.74
C ARG A 124 18.07 2.24 -4.76
N ALA A 125 17.55 2.38 -5.98
CA ALA A 125 17.75 1.41 -7.05
C ALA A 125 19.17 1.49 -7.62
N VAL A 126 19.71 2.69 -7.82
CA VAL A 126 21.12 2.91 -8.21
C VAL A 126 22.07 2.27 -7.20
N ALA A 127 21.82 2.50 -5.91
CA ALA A 127 22.62 1.90 -4.84
C ALA A 127 22.54 0.37 -4.85
N GLN A 128 21.34 -0.18 -5.07
CA GLN A 128 21.12 -1.63 -5.16
C GLN A 128 21.89 -2.27 -6.33
N GLU A 129 21.87 -1.62 -7.50
CA GLU A 129 22.60 -2.06 -8.69
C GLU A 129 24.10 -2.11 -8.42
N LEU A 130 24.66 -1.03 -7.88
CA LEU A 130 26.08 -0.94 -7.54
C LEU A 130 26.53 -1.99 -6.52
N VAL A 131 25.73 -2.23 -5.48
CA VAL A 131 26.00 -3.30 -4.50
C VAL A 131 25.93 -4.68 -5.15
N SER A 132 24.99 -4.92 -6.06
CA SER A 132 24.84 -6.20 -6.76
C SER A 132 26.03 -6.46 -7.69
N GLU A 133 26.48 -5.46 -8.43
CA GLU A 133 27.69 -5.54 -9.26
C GLU A 133 28.94 -5.84 -8.44
N ALA A 134 29.08 -5.22 -7.26
CA ALA A 134 30.23 -5.44 -6.38
C ALA A 134 30.27 -6.86 -5.79
N ASN A 135 29.11 -7.48 -5.53
CA ASN A 135 29.02 -8.85 -5.00
C ASN A 135 29.20 -9.95 -6.06
N THR A 136 29.19 -9.60 -7.34
CA THR A 136 29.32 -10.54 -8.46
C THR A 136 30.79 -10.70 -8.93
N LYS A 137 31.70 -9.87 -8.41
CA LYS A 137 33.15 -9.98 -8.62
C LYS A 137 33.81 -10.72 -7.47
#